data_AF-A0A4Z0J305-F1
#
_entry.id   AF-A0A4Z0J305-F1
#
_cell.length_a   1.000
_cell.length_b   1.000
_cell.length_c   1.000
_cell.angle_alpha   90.00
_cell.angle_beta   90.00
_cell.angle_gamma   90.00
#
_symmetry.space_group_name_H-M   'P 1'
#
loop_
_entity.id
_entity.type
_entity.pdbx_description
1 polymer ?
#
loop_
_entity_poly.entity_id
_entity_poly.type
_entity_poly.pdbx_seq_one_letter_code
_entity_poly.pdbx_strand_id
1 'polypeptide(L)'
;MNDRTHKYENLTRIDYPKVEEDSQLPPLTREAVQKEAREGLEEIRDFITTDEFVSLLGELYDLPPEDRDSYVRTVLLDADELGKRGIHTPDGIKIQRSQFGDHRPTIFCVTKLMSDGVRKVTYTFDNESIPARA
;
A
#
# COMPACT_ATOMS: atom_id res chain seq x y z
N MET A 1 -0.55 15.98 -32.72
CA MET A 1 -1.22 16.23 -31.43
C MET A 1 -1.79 14.91 -30.95
N ASN A 2 -1.06 14.20 -30.08
CA ASN A 2 -1.60 13.05 -29.35
C ASN A 2 -1.67 13.47 -27.89
N ASP A 3 -2.81 14.05 -27.54
CA ASP A 3 -3.20 14.27 -26.15
C ASP A 3 -3.60 12.90 -25.58
N ARG A 4 -2.61 12.15 -25.12
CA ARG A 4 -2.82 11.01 -24.24
C ARG A 4 -2.49 11.48 -22.84
N THR A 5 -3.34 12.34 -22.29
CA THR A 5 -3.41 12.54 -20.84
C THR A 5 -3.68 11.16 -20.23
N HIS A 6 -2.65 10.52 -19.68
CA HIS A 6 -2.81 9.21 -19.05
C HIS A 6 -3.73 9.42 -17.84
N LYS A 7 -4.97 8.95 -17.96
CA LYS A 7 -6.06 9.10 -16.97
C LYS A 7 -5.72 8.59 -15.55
N TYR A 8 -4.50 8.07 -15.36
CA TYR A 8 -3.98 7.46 -14.14
C TYR A 8 -2.62 8.01 -13.69
N GLU A 9 -2.06 9.06 -14.32
CA GLU A 9 -0.83 9.71 -13.85
C GLU A 9 -0.95 10.22 -12.39
N ASN A 10 -2.18 10.57 -11.97
CA ASN A 10 -2.46 10.96 -10.60
C ASN A 10 -2.58 9.78 -9.63
N LEU A 11 -2.80 8.54 -10.10
CA LEU A 11 -2.80 7.34 -9.24
C LEU A 11 -1.39 6.84 -8.90
N THR A 12 -0.37 7.31 -9.62
CA THR A 12 1.04 7.10 -9.29
C THR A 12 1.61 8.17 -8.38
N ARG A 13 0.87 9.28 -8.18
CA ARG A 13 1.36 10.40 -7.39
C ARG A 13 1.09 10.12 -5.93
N ILE A 14 2.16 9.92 -5.18
CA ILE A 14 2.06 9.68 -3.76
C ILE A 14 1.75 11.02 -3.11
N ASP A 15 0.46 11.27 -2.87
CA ASP A 15 0.03 12.39 -2.03
C ASP A 15 0.40 12.05 -0.58
N TYR A 16 1.66 12.34 -0.23
CA TYR A 16 2.12 12.37 1.14
C TYR A 16 1.60 13.64 1.80
N PRO A 17 1.19 13.58 3.08
CA PRO A 17 0.91 14.79 3.83
C PRO A 17 2.15 15.71 3.76
N LYS A 18 1.93 16.99 3.49
CA LYS A 18 3.00 17.98 3.60
C LYS A 18 3.39 18.04 5.07
N VAL A 19 4.60 17.60 5.38
CA VAL A 19 5.19 17.70 6.71
C VAL A 19 5.32 19.19 7.04
N GLU A 20 4.65 19.67 8.08
CA GLU A 20 4.82 21.04 8.57
C GLU A 20 6.27 21.22 9.06
N GLU A 21 6.92 22.33 8.68
CA GLU A 21 8.36 22.60 8.93
C GLU A 21 8.76 22.46 10.41
N ASP A 22 7.81 22.60 11.34
CA ASP A 22 8.02 22.57 12.80
C ASP A 22 7.63 21.24 13.47
N SER A 23 7.34 20.19 12.69
CA SER A 23 7.09 18.86 13.26
C SER A 23 8.37 18.32 13.91
N GLN A 24 8.30 18.00 15.21
CA GLN A 24 9.44 17.42 15.92
C GLN A 24 9.79 16.07 15.30
N LEU A 25 10.91 16.02 14.60
CA LEU A 25 11.47 14.77 14.13
C LEU A 25 11.74 13.87 15.35
N PRO A 26 11.25 12.62 15.35
CA PRO A 26 11.58 11.66 16.39
C PRO A 26 13.10 11.45 16.42
N PRO A 27 13.66 11.13 17.59
CA PRO A 27 15.09 10.95 17.72
C PRO A 27 15.59 9.86 16.77
N LEU A 28 16.60 10.16 15.95
CA LEU A 28 17.21 9.21 15.02
C LEU A 28 18.20 8.25 15.72
N THR A 29 17.94 7.89 16.97
CA THR A 29 18.73 6.89 17.68
C THR A 29 18.42 5.50 17.15
N ARG A 30 19.38 4.58 17.29
CA ARG A 30 19.20 3.17 16.89
C ARG A 30 17.90 2.59 17.45
N GLU A 31 17.66 2.79 18.74
CA GLU A 31 16.51 2.25 19.47
C GLU A 31 15.19 2.83 18.97
N ALA A 32 15.13 4.14 18.74
CA ALA A 32 13.92 4.80 18.24
C ALA A 32 13.59 4.36 16.81
N VAL A 33 14.58 4.30 15.92
CA VAL A 33 14.39 3.82 14.54
C VAL A 33 13.94 2.36 14.52
N GLN A 34 14.56 1.50 15.34
CA GLN A 34 14.17 0.09 15.45
C GLN A 34 12.74 -0.08 15.97
N LYS A 35 12.39 0.66 17.01
CA LYS A 35 11.06 0.62 17.63
C LYS A 35 9.99 1.03 16.63
N GLU A 36 10.15 2.19 16.00
CA GLU A 36 9.15 2.75 15.09
C GLU A 36 8.98 1.90 13.82
N ALA A 37 10.08 1.39 13.26
CA ALA A 37 10.00 0.48 12.11
C ALA A 37 9.29 -0.83 12.45
N ARG A 38 9.53 -1.39 13.65
CA ARG A 38 8.84 -2.60 14.13
C ARG A 38 7.35 -2.33 14.31
N GLU A 39 6.99 -1.27 15.02
CA GLU A 39 5.59 -0.90 15.27
C GLU A 39 4.83 -0.67 13.96
N GLY A 40 5.42 0.05 13.01
CA GLY A 40 4.80 0.26 11.70
C GLY A 40 4.60 -1.03 10.90
N LEU A 41 5.51 -2.00 10.99
CA LEU A 41 5.35 -3.31 10.34
C LEU A 41 4.31 -4.18 11.06
N GLU A 42 4.22 -4.09 12.39
CA GLU A 42 3.20 -4.78 13.19
C GLU A 42 1.80 -4.25 12.87
N GLU A 43 1.63 -2.93 12.72
CA GLU A 43 0.35 -2.33 12.30
C GLU A 43 -0.06 -2.76 10.89
N ILE A 44 0.90 -2.78 9.94
CA ILE A 44 0.62 -3.30 8.60
C ILE A 44 0.21 -4.76 8.67
N ARG A 45 0.95 -5.60 9.42
CA ARG A 45 0.63 -7.01 9.64
C ARG A 45 -0.81 -7.14 10.12
N ASP A 46 -1.16 -6.48 11.22
CA ASP A 46 -2.47 -6.61 11.85
C ASP A 46 -3.60 -6.24 10.89
N PHE A 47 -3.41 -5.20 10.07
CA PHE A 47 -4.35 -4.82 9.02
C PHE A 47 -4.48 -5.88 7.91
N ILE A 48 -3.38 -6.32 7.31
CA ILE A 48 -3.41 -7.24 6.16
C ILE A 48 -3.79 -8.68 6.54
N THR A 49 -3.78 -9.01 7.84
CA THR A 49 -4.18 -10.33 8.35
C THR A 49 -5.62 -10.37 8.88
N THR A 50 -6.40 -9.30 8.72
CA THR A 50 -7.85 -9.35 9.00
C THR A 50 -8.56 -10.32 8.05
N ASP A 51 -9.65 -10.94 8.49
CA ASP A 51 -10.40 -11.90 7.67
C ASP A 51 -10.92 -11.25 6.37
N GLU A 52 -11.36 -10.00 6.45
CA GLU A 52 -11.84 -9.22 5.31
C GLU A 52 -10.71 -8.96 4.29
N PHE A 53 -9.53 -8.55 4.77
CA PHE A 53 -8.39 -8.31 3.88
C PHE A 53 -7.86 -9.61 3.27
N VAL A 54 -7.82 -10.70 4.03
CA VAL A 54 -7.43 -12.02 3.52
C VAL A 54 -8.43 -12.52 2.46
N SER A 55 -9.73 -12.28 2.65
CA SER A 55 -10.75 -12.57 1.63
C SER A 55 -10.53 -11.74 0.35
N LEU A 56 -10.23 -10.45 0.50
CA LEU A 56 -9.90 -9.57 -0.63
C LEU A 56 -8.65 -10.03 -1.40
N LEU A 57 -7.63 -10.54 -0.70
CA LEU A 57 -6.46 -11.16 -1.33
C LEU A 57 -6.83 -12.43 -2.10
N GLY A 58 -7.78 -13.22 -1.57
CA GLY A 58 -8.36 -14.36 -2.27
C GLY A 58 -8.99 -13.96 -3.61
N GLU A 59 -9.85 -12.94 -3.62
CA GLU A 59 -10.45 -12.38 -4.84
C GLU A 59 -9.38 -11.98 -5.86
N LEU A 60 -8.32 -11.29 -5.42
CA LEU A 60 -7.21 -10.88 -6.28
C LEU A 60 -6.45 -12.07 -6.88
N TYR A 61 -6.12 -13.08 -6.07
CA TYR A 61 -5.27 -14.19 -6.51
C TYR A 61 -6.01 -15.29 -7.27
N ASP A 62 -7.34 -15.35 -7.13
CA ASP A 62 -8.21 -16.18 -7.97
C ASP A 62 -8.30 -15.65 -9.43
N LEU A 63 -7.89 -14.40 -9.68
CA LEU A 63 -7.82 -13.84 -11.03
C LEU A 63 -6.57 -14.29 -11.80
N PRO A 64 -6.67 -14.44 -13.14
CA PRO A 64 -5.52 -14.54 -14.02
C PRO A 64 -4.54 -13.37 -13.81
N PRO A 65 -3.21 -13.59 -13.89
CA PRO A 65 -2.21 -12.54 -13.67
C PRO A 65 -2.43 -11.25 -14.49
N GLU A 66 -2.97 -11.37 -15.69
CA GLU A 66 -3.29 -10.26 -16.60
C GLU A 66 -4.42 -9.35 -16.09
N ASP A 67 -5.34 -9.86 -15.28
CA ASP A 67 -6.52 -9.12 -14.78
C ASP A 67 -6.27 -8.45 -13.42
N ARG A 68 -5.23 -8.90 -12.69
CA ARG A 68 -4.88 -8.41 -11.34
C ARG A 68 -4.61 -6.90 -11.31
N ASP A 69 -3.98 -6.34 -12.34
CA ASP A 69 -3.71 -4.88 -12.41
C ASP A 69 -4.99 -4.06 -12.39
N SER A 70 -5.98 -4.50 -13.18
CA SER A 70 -7.29 -3.85 -13.27
C SER A 70 -8.04 -3.95 -11.95
N TYR A 71 -8.02 -5.14 -11.33
CA TYR A 71 -8.64 -5.35 -10.02
C TYR A 71 -8.05 -4.42 -8.96
N VAL A 72 -6.72 -4.27 -8.91
CA VAL A 72 -6.09 -3.36 -7.94
C VAL A 72 -6.61 -1.93 -8.11
N ARG A 73 -6.62 -1.45 -9.35
CA ARG A 73 -7.00 -0.06 -9.66
C ARG A 73 -8.46 0.24 -9.38
N THR A 74 -9.33 -0.76 -9.54
CA THR A 74 -10.78 -0.60 -9.45
C THR A 74 -11.34 -1.02 -8.11
N VAL A 75 -10.61 -1.82 -7.32
CA VAL A 75 -11.06 -2.35 -6.03
C VAL A 75 -10.10 -1.97 -4.89
N LEU A 76 -8.83 -2.41 -4.93
CA LEU A 76 -7.90 -2.22 -3.80
C LEU A 76 -7.53 -0.76 -3.53
N LEU A 77 -7.57 0.10 -4.54
CA LEU A 77 -7.28 1.53 -4.40
C LEU A 77 -8.54 2.38 -4.20
N ASP A 78 -9.72 1.78 -4.26
CA ASP A 78 -11.00 2.47 -4.14
C ASP A 78 -11.57 2.27 -2.73
N ALA A 79 -11.61 3.35 -1.95
CA ALA A 79 -12.09 3.32 -0.57
C ALA A 79 -13.57 2.90 -0.45
N ASP A 80 -14.40 3.21 -1.45
CA ASP A 80 -15.81 2.81 -1.45
C ASP A 80 -15.94 1.31 -1.70
N GLU A 81 -15.11 0.74 -2.60
CA GLU A 81 -15.05 -0.71 -2.84
C GLU A 81 -14.51 -1.50 -1.65
N LEU A 82 -13.52 -0.96 -0.95
CA LEU A 82 -13.03 -1.52 0.32
C LEU A 82 -14.11 -1.46 1.40
N GLY A 83 -14.82 -0.34 1.51
CA GLY A 83 -15.92 -0.17 2.46
C GLY A 83 -17.06 -1.16 2.24
N LYS A 84 -17.41 -1.47 0.98
CA LYS A 84 -18.38 -2.53 0.63
C LYS A 84 -17.98 -3.92 1.13
N ARG A 85 -16.68 -4.15 1.34
CA ARG A 85 -16.10 -5.40 1.85
C ARG A 85 -15.80 -5.37 3.35
N GLY A 86 -16.21 -4.31 4.05
CA GLY A 86 -15.95 -4.13 5.48
C GLY A 86 -14.51 -3.71 5.80
N ILE A 87 -13.72 -3.32 4.79
CA ILE A 87 -12.32 -2.95 4.98
C ILE A 87 -12.22 -1.44 5.15
N HIS A 88 -11.71 -1.03 6.30
CA HIS A 88 -11.37 0.35 6.60
C HIS A 88 -9.86 0.46 6.77
N THR A 89 -9.20 1.30 5.97
CA THR A 89 -7.75 1.49 6.06
C THR A 89 -7.43 2.30 7.33
N PRO A 90 -6.57 1.80 8.24
CA PRO A 90 -6.23 2.52 9.46
C PRO A 90 -5.47 3.83 9.19
N ASP A 91 -5.52 4.75 10.16
CA ASP A 91 -4.82 6.03 10.06
C ASP A 91 -3.31 5.84 9.82
N GLY A 92 -2.78 6.60 8.86
CA GLY A 92 -1.37 6.54 8.47
C GLY A 92 -0.96 5.30 7.66
N ILE A 93 -1.87 4.34 7.45
CA ILE A 93 -1.70 3.24 6.49
C ILE A 93 -2.27 3.67 5.14
N LYS A 94 -1.58 3.29 4.05
CA LYS A 94 -2.01 3.55 2.68
C LYS A 94 -1.80 2.31 1.83
N ILE A 95 -2.86 1.89 1.14
CA ILE A 95 -2.78 0.94 0.03
C ILE A 95 -2.45 1.75 -1.23
N GLN A 96 -1.41 1.37 -1.95
CA GLN A 96 -0.97 2.10 -3.12
C GLN A 96 -0.26 1.20 -4.13
N ARG A 97 0.01 1.75 -5.30
CA ARG A 97 0.93 1.12 -6.26
C ARG A 97 2.35 1.61 -6.05
N SER A 98 3.29 0.70 -6.22
CA SER A 98 4.71 1.02 -6.33
C SER A 98 5.27 0.42 -7.61
N GLN A 99 6.45 0.87 -8.00
CA GLN A 99 7.30 0.17 -8.93
C GLN A 99 8.61 -0.14 -8.20
N PHE A 100 9.18 -1.31 -8.44
CA PHE A 100 10.55 -1.56 -7.99
C PHE A 100 11.51 -0.66 -8.78
N GLY A 101 12.70 -0.40 -8.22
CA GLY A 101 13.73 0.39 -8.90
C GLY A 101 14.27 -0.26 -10.19
N ASP A 102 13.99 -1.55 -10.40
CA ASP A 102 14.30 -2.32 -11.61
C ASP A 102 13.13 -2.33 -12.63
N HIS A 103 12.12 -1.48 -12.42
CA HIS A 103 10.90 -1.35 -13.23
C HIS A 103 9.98 -2.57 -13.25
N ARG A 104 10.22 -3.60 -12.42
CA ARG A 104 9.23 -4.65 -12.24
C ARG A 104 7.96 -4.07 -11.60
N PRO A 105 6.79 -4.28 -12.20
CA PRO A 105 5.54 -3.78 -11.63
C PRO A 105 5.19 -4.61 -10.40
N THR A 106 5.11 -3.98 -9.22
CA THR A 106 4.39 -4.60 -8.10
C THR A 106 2.91 -4.66 -8.47
N ILE A 107 2.16 -5.64 -7.95
CA ILE A 107 0.70 -5.55 -8.00
C ILE A 107 0.28 -4.32 -7.17
N PHE A 108 0.63 -4.31 -5.89
CA PHE A 108 0.40 -3.20 -4.97
C PHE A 108 1.28 -3.32 -3.72
N CYS A 109 1.26 -2.30 -2.87
CA CYS A 109 1.86 -2.36 -1.55
C CYS A 109 1.00 -1.65 -0.49
N VAL A 110 1.24 -2.03 0.75
CA VAL A 110 0.68 -1.39 1.94
C VAL A 110 1.83 -0.69 2.66
N THR A 111 1.67 0.60 2.90
CA THR A 111 2.71 1.46 3.48
C THR A 111 2.19 2.13 4.73
N LYS A 112 3.01 2.17 5.79
CA LYS A 112 2.80 3.02 6.96
C LYS A 112 3.79 4.17 6.90
N LEU A 113 3.28 5.40 7.00
CA LEU A 113 4.13 6.58 7.17
C LEU A 113 4.52 6.73 8.64
N MET A 114 5.80 6.98 8.90
CA MET A 114 6.33 7.15 10.25
C MET A 114 5.94 8.52 10.82
N SER A 115 6.17 8.73 12.12
CA SER A 115 5.74 9.93 12.84
C SER A 115 6.40 11.22 12.33
N ASP A 116 7.52 11.10 11.63
CA ASP A 116 8.21 12.23 10.99
C ASP A 116 7.63 12.65 9.64
N GLY A 117 6.69 11.89 9.08
CA GLY A 117 6.12 12.13 7.76
C GLY A 117 7.09 11.97 6.59
N VAL A 118 8.32 11.50 6.83
CA VAL A 118 9.38 11.33 5.82
C VAL A 118 9.74 9.86 5.63
N ARG A 119 9.94 9.12 6.72
CA ARG A 119 10.27 7.70 6.69
C ARG A 119 8.99 6.86 6.54
N LYS A 120 9.15 5.66 6.01
CA LYS A 120 8.06 4.70 5.86
C LYS A 120 8.56 3.27 5.94
N VAL A 121 7.67 2.36 6.32
CA VAL A 121 7.83 0.92 6.10
C VAL A 121 6.78 0.47 5.10
N THR A 122 7.08 -0.59 4.33
CA THR A 122 6.22 -1.04 3.23
C THR A 122 6.23 -2.55 3.12
N TYR A 123 5.04 -3.13 2.98
CA TYR A 123 4.82 -4.53 2.66
C TYR A 123 4.32 -4.63 1.22
N THR A 124 5.02 -5.36 0.37
CA THR A 124 4.74 -5.42 -1.08
C THR A 124 4.12 -6.75 -1.46
N PHE A 125 3.07 -6.67 -2.30
CA PHE A 125 2.43 -7.81 -2.94
C PHE A 125 2.85 -7.84 -4.42
N ASP A 126 3.59 -8.89 -4.80
CA ASP A 126 4.19 -9.03 -6.13
C ASP A 126 3.33 -9.91 -7.06
N ASN A 127 3.47 -9.74 -8.38
CA ASN A 127 2.64 -10.40 -9.37
C ASN A 127 2.93 -11.89 -9.53
N GLU A 128 4.15 -12.30 -9.21
CA GLU A 128 4.59 -13.71 -9.23
C GLU A 128 4.18 -14.49 -7.98
N SER A 129 3.37 -13.91 -7.09
CA SER A 129 2.87 -14.65 -5.92
C SER A 129 2.01 -15.84 -6.37
N ILE A 130 2.41 -17.00 -5.85
CA ILE A 130 1.76 -18.31 -6.04
C ILE A 130 0.29 -18.18 -5.63
N PRO A 131 -0.68 -18.77 -6.37
CA PRO A 131 -2.09 -18.70 -6.02
C PRO A 131 -2.32 -19.09 -4.55
N ALA A 132 -3.24 -18.37 -3.88
CA ALA A 132 -3.54 -18.53 -2.45
C ALA A 132 -4.13 -19.91 -2.10
N ARG A 133 -4.53 -20.69 -3.11
CA ARG A 133 -5.05 -22.06 -2.97
C ARG A 133 -4.15 -23.04 -3.72
N ALA A 134 -3.47 -23.89 -2.96
CA ALA A 134 -2.94 -25.18 -3.40
C ALA A 134 -3.87 -26.29 -2.88
#